data_AF-A0A2Z2KDV7-F1
#
_entry.id   AF-A0A2Z2KDV7-F1
#
_cell.length_a   1.000
_cell.length_b   1.000
_cell.length_c   1.000
_cell.angle_alpha   90.00
_cell.angle_beta   90.00
_cell.angle_gamma   90.00
#
_symmetry.space_group_name_H-M   'P 1'
#
loop_
_entity.id
_entity.type
_entity.pdbx_description
1 polymer ?
#
loop_
_entity_poly.entity_id
_entity_poly.type
_entity_poly.pdbx_seq_one_letter_code
_entity_poly.pdbx_strand_id
1 'polypeptide(L)' 'MKKKQFNLNFIRVGTPEQSAIIVKHLVRKELQKMFQQHGVIATNLDEVLDKYITAEPTDEQ' A
#
# COMPACT_ATOMS: atom_id res chain seq x y z
N MET A 1 -17.12 18.81 -40.68
CA MET A 1 -15.88 18.82 -39.88
C MET A 1 -15.85 17.58 -39.00
N LYS A 2 -14.90 16.65 -39.20
CA LYS A 2 -14.76 15.48 -38.32
C LYS A 2 -14.23 15.97 -36.97
N LYS A 3 -14.98 15.72 -35.88
CA LYS A 3 -14.54 16.07 -34.52
C LYS A 3 -13.28 15.25 -34.21
N LYS A 4 -12.19 15.93 -33.81
CA LYS A 4 -10.98 15.26 -33.32
C LYS A 4 -11.35 14.54 -32.02
N GLN A 5 -11.23 13.23 -32.00
CA GLN A 5 -11.43 12.41 -30.82
C GLN A 5 -10.06 12.21 -30.16
N PHE A 6 -9.95 12.59 -28.90
CA PHE A 6 -8.77 12.33 -28.09
C PHE A 6 -9.06 11.09 -27.23
N ASN A 7 -8.14 10.12 -27.26
CA ASN A 7 -8.16 9.00 -26.32
C ASN A 7 -7.10 9.23 -25.25
N LEU A 8 -7.53 9.27 -24.01
CA LEU A 8 -6.67 9.32 -22.83
C LEU A 8 -6.52 7.90 -22.30
N ASN A 9 -5.29 7.40 -22.27
CA ASN A 9 -4.97 6.09 -21.70
C ASN A 9 -4.30 6.31 -20.34
N PHE A 10 -4.90 5.76 -19.28
CA PHE A 10 -4.29 5.73 -17.96
C PHE A 10 -3.44 4.48 -17.84
N ILE A 11 -2.13 4.67 -17.74
CA ILE A 11 -1.18 3.58 -17.55
C ILE A 11 -0.86 3.50 -16.07
N ARG A 12 -1.19 2.37 -15.45
CA ARG A 12 -0.73 2.07 -14.09
C ARG A 12 0.75 1.65 -14.18
N VAL A 13 1.64 2.55 -13.77
CA VAL A 13 3.10 2.36 -13.91
C VAL A 13 3.66 1.36 -12.89
N GLY A 14 2.96 1.15 -11.77
CA GLY A 14 3.37 0.22 -10.72
C GLY A 14 2.49 -1.03 -10.66
N THR A 15 3.09 -2.18 -10.37
CA THR A 15 2.34 -3.41 -10.11
C THR A 15 1.64 -3.33 -8.74
N PRO A 16 0.57 -4.10 -8.51
CA PRO A 16 -0.08 -4.14 -7.20
C PRO A 16 0.88 -4.53 -6.06
N GLU A 17 1.84 -5.42 -6.33
CA GLU A 17 2.87 -5.83 -5.37
C GLU A 17 3.80 -4.68 -5.01
N GLN A 18 4.24 -3.90 -6.01
CA GLN A 18 5.05 -2.71 -5.77
C GLN A 18 4.30 -1.69 -4.92
N SER A 19 3.00 -1.53 -5.17
CA SER A 19 2.13 -0.67 -4.35
C SER A 19 2.05 -1.15 -2.91
N ALA A 20 1.82 -2.45 -2.69
CA ALA A 20 1.74 -3.04 -1.35
C ALA A 20 3.05 -2.87 -0.56
N ILE A 21 4.21 -3.07 -1.22
CA ILE A 21 5.52 -2.86 -0.60
C ILE A 21 5.70 -1.41 -0.14
N ILE A 22 5.32 -0.45 -0.98
CA ILE A 22 5.42 0.99 -0.64
C ILE A 22 4.53 1.32 0.55
N VAL A 23 3.28 0.86 0.54
CA VAL A 23 2.32 1.11 1.62
C VAL A 23 2.82 0.47 2.93
N LYS A 24 3.27 -0.80 2.88
CA LYS A 24 3.85 -1.49 4.04
C LYS A 24 5.01 -0.70 4.65
N HIS A 25 5.90 -0.18 3.82
CA HIS A 25 7.06 0.59 4.28
C HIS A 25 6.65 1.89 4.98
N LEU A 26 5.67 2.62 4.42
CA LEU A 26 5.15 3.86 5.01
C LEU A 26 4.50 3.60 6.37
N VAL A 27 3.62 2.60 6.45
CA VAL A 27 2.90 2.25 7.68
C VAL A 27 3.87 1.77 8.76
N ARG A 28 4.83 0.91 8.39
CA ARG A 28 5.86 0.42 9.33
C ARG A 28 6.61 1.56 9.99
N LYS A 29 7.03 2.57 9.21
CA LYS A 29 7.80 3.71 9.72
C LYS A 29 7.01 4.51 10.75
N GLU A 30 5.74 4.80 10.49
CA GLU A 30 4.91 5.56 11.42
C GLU A 30 4.55 4.76 12.69
N LEU A 31 4.25 3.47 12.55
CA LEU A 31 4.00 2.61 13.70
C LEU A 31 5.23 2.45 14.58
N GLN A 32 6.43 2.30 13.99
CA GLN A 32 7.67 2.23 14.76
C GLN A 32 7.93 3.50 15.57
N LYS A 33 7.67 4.69 15.00
CA LYS A 33 7.78 5.96 15.75
C LYS A 33 6.83 5.98 16.95
N MET A 34 5.58 5.60 16.73
CA MET A 34 4.56 5.57 17.80
C MET A 34 4.94 4.56 18.89
N PHE A 35 5.40 3.37 18.52
CA PHE A 35 5.85 2.36 19.48
C PHE A 35 7.03 2.84 20.32
N GLN A 36 8.01 3.53 19.71
CA GLN A 36 9.11 4.14 20.46
C GLN A 36 8.62 5.21 21.45
N GLN A 37 7.65 6.04 21.06
CA GLN A 37 7.07 7.07 21.93
C GLN A 37 6.34 6.47 23.15
N HIS A 38 5.72 5.30 22.98
CA HIS A 38 4.94 4.64 24.02
C HIS A 38 5.66 3.49 24.74
N GLY A 39 6.94 3.23 24.41
CA GLY A 39 7.71 2.12 24.98
C GLY A 39 7.20 0.73 24.60
N VAL A 40 6.49 0.61 23.47
CA VAL A 40 5.90 -0.64 22.98
C VAL A 40 6.93 -1.40 22.14
N ILE A 41 7.01 -2.72 22.33
CA ILE A 41 7.81 -3.62 21.48
C ILE A 41 6.84 -4.48 20.67
N ALA A 42 6.77 -4.24 19.36
CA ALA A 42 5.95 -5.04 18.44
C ALA A 42 6.82 -6.05 17.68
N THR A 43 6.91 -7.27 18.21
CA THR A 43 7.75 -8.35 17.64
C THR A 43 7.17 -8.95 16.36
N ASN A 44 5.86 -8.86 16.16
CA ASN A 44 5.12 -9.43 15.03
C ASN A 44 4.61 -8.37 14.04
N LEU A 45 5.16 -7.14 14.09
CA LEU A 45 4.67 -6.04 13.25
C LEU A 45 4.72 -6.39 11.76
N ASP A 46 5.78 -7.04 11.30
CA ASP A 46 5.92 -7.42 9.89
C ASP A 46 4.85 -8.42 9.44
N GLU A 47 4.52 -9.41 10.27
CA GLU A 47 3.46 -10.40 10.00
C GLU A 47 2.07 -9.75 9.96
N VAL A 48 1.80 -8.81 10.88
CA VAL A 48 0.55 -8.05 10.91
C VAL A 48 0.41 -7.22 9.64
N LEU A 49 1.47 -6.54 9.22
CA LEU A 49 1.44 -5.74 8.00
C LEU A 49 1.26 -6.58 6.74
N ASP A 50 1.89 -7.77 6.67
CA ASP A 50 1.68 -8.70 5.54
C ASP A 50 0.26 -9.24 5.48
N LYS A 51 -0.39 -9.43 6.63
CA LYS A 51 -1.77 -9.91 6.68
C LYS A 51 -2.77 -8.90 6.13
N TYR A 52 -2.56 -7.60 6.38
CA TYR A 52 -3.54 -6.56 6.08
C TYR A 52 -3.19 -5.69 4.86
N ILE A 53 -1.95 -5.73 4.38
CA ILE A 53 -1.49 -4.94 3.22
C ILE A 53 -1.11 -5.90 2.10
N THR A 54 -2.11 -6.38 1.38
CA THR A 54 -1.94 -7.32 0.27
C THR A 54 -1.99 -6.62 -1.09
N ALA A 55 -1.37 -7.24 -2.09
CA ALA A 55 -1.39 -6.76 -3.48
C ALA A 55 -2.78 -6.91 -4.13
N GLU A 56 -3.59 -7.84 -3.63
CA GLU A 56 -4.95 -8.09 -4.12
C GLU A 56 -5.96 -7.26 -3.34
N PRO A 57 -7.01 -6.72 -4.01
CA PRO A 57 -8.14 -6.16 -3.31
C PRO A 57 -8.74 -7.27 -2.45
N THR A 58 -8.84 -7.03 -1.15
CA THR A 58 -9.62 -7.89 -0.26
C THR A 58 -11.08 -7.68 -0.64
N ASP A 59 -11.60 -8.48 -1.57
CA ASP A 59 -13.04 -8.66 -1.72
C ASP A 59 -13.51 -9.40 -0.45
N GLU A 60 -13.69 -8.65 0.63
CA GLU A 60 -14.36 -9.12 1.83
C GLU A 60 -15.86 -9.28 1.48
N GLN A 61 -16.26 -10.50 1.13
CA GLN A 61 -17.65 -10.96 1.05
C GLN A 61 -18.30 -11.08 2.44
#